data_AF-A0AAU9CYU7-F1
#
_entry.id   AF-A0AAU9CYU7-F1
#
_cell.length_a   1.000
_cell.length_b   1.000
_cell.length_c   1.000
_cell.angle_alpha   90.00
_cell.angle_beta   90.00
_cell.angle_gamma   90.00
#
_symmetry.space_group_name_H-M   'P 1'
#
loop_
_entity.id
_entity.type
_entity.pdbx_description
1 polymer ?
#
loop_
_entity_poly.entity_id
_entity_poly.type
_entity_poly.pdbx_seq_one_letter_code
_entity_poly.pdbx_strand_id
1 'polypeptide(L)'
;MPLSKSKLSQLIRSIFLFVFLCVIVLSSCGPNANDRTFTGKRVGNVEIGLSKSVALERLKSFTVKEMKGYKKPDSSTEYYEVLNGKKRAMILLFENNTLRAIKLFSKKYYTKNGTLSTALTTQDIYDRGYRLNAVGLEKNSAYGRCEVYKKNKVERGYAPLEKGAMPVIKLTSKGKPAAFSKVKAFYIGDSFRMITLKEEKYNKMDFGTLTGQTYLNDKFNLEISFPENWTPNATKKEVLGKVSELLFAKNENEETFLLIAEKIRSQNIRSGKDYFNHGKETGTIKKLGKIEEVKIAGRVFHKAPVVLPENKKALMYATYEPKGNFVLLLSGKNKDNKQPKDFEKLASSMTLILK
;
A
#
# COMPACT_ATOMS: atom_id res chain seq x y z
N MET A 1 -59.99 2.16 44.92
CA MET A 1 -59.50 1.56 46.18
C MET A 1 -58.15 2.17 46.53
N PRO A 2 -57.99 2.86 47.66
CA PRO A 2 -56.69 3.41 48.07
C PRO A 2 -55.73 2.27 48.47
N LEU A 3 -54.51 2.29 47.93
CA LEU A 3 -53.44 1.37 48.34
C LEU A 3 -53.11 1.61 49.82
N SER A 4 -53.09 0.54 50.62
CA SER A 4 -52.64 0.60 52.02
C SER A 4 -51.22 1.19 52.10
N LYS A 5 -50.96 2.03 53.10
CA LYS A 5 -49.66 2.71 53.28
C LYS A 5 -48.44 1.79 53.18
N SER A 6 -48.52 0.53 53.61
CA SER A 6 -47.42 -0.44 53.50
C SER A 6 -47.13 -0.86 52.05
N LYS A 7 -48.17 -1.12 51.25
CA LYS A 7 -48.05 -1.45 49.81
C LYS A 7 -47.51 -0.28 49.01
N LEU A 8 -47.89 0.96 49.35
CA LEU A 8 -47.34 2.16 48.72
C LEU A 8 -45.84 2.33 49.01
N SER A 9 -45.43 2.11 50.27
CA SER A 9 -44.02 2.18 50.68
C SER A 9 -43.15 1.12 49.98
N GLN A 10 -43.64 -0.12 49.86
CA GLN A 10 -42.95 -1.18 49.13
C GLN A 10 -42.83 -0.85 47.64
N LEU A 11 -43.89 -0.32 47.02
CA LEU A 11 -43.86 0.07 45.61
C LEU A 11 -42.82 1.17 45.35
N ILE A 12 -42.76 2.19 46.21
CA ILE A 12 -41.78 3.28 46.08
C ILE A 12 -40.35 2.75 46.24
N ARG A 13 -40.09 1.86 47.20
CA ARG A 13 -38.77 1.25 47.39
C ARG A 13 -38.34 0.41 46.18
N SER A 14 -39.24 -0.37 45.60
CA SER A 14 -38.97 -1.18 44.40
C SER A 14 -38.68 -0.30 43.18
N ILE A 15 -39.42 0.80 43.00
CA ILE A 15 -39.15 1.76 41.93
C ILE A 15 -37.78 2.42 42.14
N PHE A 16 -37.46 2.83 43.36
CA PHE A 16 -36.17 3.47 43.66
C PHE A 16 -35.00 2.52 43.40
N LEU A 17 -35.12 1.25 43.82
CA LEU A 17 -34.12 0.23 43.59
C LEU A 17 -33.94 -0.04 42.08
N PHE A 18 -35.04 -0.12 41.33
CA PHE A 18 -35.01 -0.33 39.88
C PHE A 18 -34.37 0.84 39.14
N VAL A 19 -34.72 2.08 39.49
CA VAL A 19 -34.11 3.29 38.92
C VAL A 19 -32.62 3.35 39.25
N PHE A 20 -32.23 3.03 40.49
CA PHE A 20 -30.83 3.02 40.91
C PHE A 20 -30.02 1.94 40.18
N LEU A 21 -30.59 0.73 40.01
CA LEU A 21 -29.97 -0.35 39.23
C LEU A 21 -29.79 0.06 37.76
N CYS A 22 -30.82 0.66 37.16
CA CYS A 22 -30.76 1.17 35.78
C CYS A 22 -29.69 2.27 35.61
N VAL A 23 -29.56 3.19 36.58
CA VAL A 23 -28.52 4.24 36.55
C VAL A 23 -27.11 3.63 36.63
N ILE A 24 -26.89 2.62 37.48
CA ILE A 24 -25.59 1.92 37.59
C ILE A 24 -25.26 1.14 36.31
N VAL A 25 -26.23 0.44 35.70
CA VAL A 25 -26.03 -0.31 34.45
C VAL A 25 -25.75 0.65 33.28
N LEU A 26 -26.41 1.81 33.24
CA LEU A 26 -26.18 2.83 32.21
C LEU A 26 -24.85 3.59 32.38
N SER A 27 -24.31 3.67 33.60
CA SER A 27 -23.02 4.33 33.87
C SER A 27 -21.80 3.40 33.80
N SER A 28 -22.00 2.07 33.84
CA SER A 28 -20.92 1.06 33.68
C SER A 28 -20.66 0.63 32.23
N CYS A 29 -21.52 1.02 31.28
CA CYS A 29 -21.40 0.72 29.84
C CYS A 29 -21.00 1.93 28.98
N GLY A 30 -20.48 3.00 29.59
CA GLY A 30 -20.00 4.18 28.87
C GLY A 30 -18.57 3.99 28.33
N PRO A 31 -18.28 4.27 27.03
CA PRO A 31 -16.92 4.28 26.51
C PRO A 31 -16.10 5.31 27.30
N ASN A 32 -14.98 4.87 27.88
CA ASN A 32 -14.13 5.71 28.71
C ASN A 32 -13.53 6.81 27.81
N ALA A 33 -14.02 8.05 27.90
CA ALA A 33 -13.68 9.14 26.99
C ALA A 33 -12.18 9.52 27.01
N ASN A 34 -11.44 8.99 27.99
CA ASN A 34 -10.02 9.19 28.20
C ASN A 34 -9.15 7.99 27.81
N ASP A 35 -9.67 6.96 27.13
CA ASP A 35 -8.82 5.87 26.63
C ASP A 35 -7.85 6.40 25.55
N ARG A 36 -6.59 6.53 25.96
CA ARG A 36 -5.46 6.97 25.13
C ARG A 36 -4.60 5.80 24.68
N THR A 37 -5.07 4.57 24.84
CA THR A 37 -4.31 3.41 24.41
C THR A 37 -4.55 3.10 22.93
N PHE A 38 -3.58 2.47 22.28
CA PHE A 38 -3.79 1.86 20.97
C PHE A 38 -3.13 0.48 20.89
N THR A 39 -3.61 -0.33 19.94
CA THR A 39 -3.06 -1.63 19.57
C THR A 39 -3.06 -1.77 18.05
N GLY A 40 -2.58 -2.89 17.51
CA GLY A 40 -2.72 -3.22 16.09
C GLY A 40 -4.16 -3.31 15.55
N LYS A 41 -5.18 -3.26 16.41
CA LYS A 41 -6.61 -3.31 16.01
C LYS A 41 -7.47 -2.17 16.56
N ARG A 42 -6.98 -1.36 17.50
CA ARG A 42 -7.80 -0.40 18.25
C ARG A 42 -7.06 0.91 18.51
N VAL A 43 -7.78 2.03 18.54
CA VAL A 43 -7.31 3.31 19.08
C VAL A 43 -8.37 3.91 19.98
N GLY A 44 -8.08 4.02 21.28
CA GLY A 44 -9.06 4.41 22.27
C GLY A 44 -10.31 3.55 22.17
N ASN A 45 -11.45 4.20 21.96
CA ASN A 45 -12.75 3.54 21.86
C ASN A 45 -13.11 2.99 20.46
N VAL A 46 -12.30 3.27 19.43
CA VAL A 46 -12.58 2.78 18.07
C VAL A 46 -11.72 1.58 17.70
N GLU A 47 -12.34 0.56 17.12
CA GLU A 47 -11.70 -0.70 16.74
C GLU A 47 -11.97 -1.01 15.27
N ILE A 48 -10.99 -1.62 14.59
CA ILE A 48 -11.15 -2.12 13.23
C ILE A 48 -12.29 -3.15 13.20
N GLY A 49 -13.15 -3.06 12.18
CA GLY A 49 -14.35 -3.90 12.01
C GLY A 49 -15.64 -3.26 12.50
N LEU A 50 -15.59 -2.14 13.23
CA LEU A 50 -16.81 -1.41 13.60
C LEU A 50 -17.51 -0.84 12.36
N SER A 51 -18.85 -0.82 12.38
CA SER A 51 -19.61 -0.09 11.38
C SER A 51 -19.36 1.41 11.48
N LYS A 52 -19.57 2.14 10.36
CA LYS A 52 -19.38 3.59 10.30
C LYS A 52 -20.16 4.33 11.38
N SER A 53 -21.45 4.04 11.53
CA SER A 53 -22.31 4.68 12.54
C SER A 53 -21.77 4.48 13.95
N VAL A 54 -21.39 3.26 14.31
CA VAL A 54 -20.87 2.93 15.65
C VAL A 54 -19.50 3.59 15.89
N ALA A 55 -18.60 3.56 14.91
CA ALA A 55 -17.29 4.19 15.03
C ALA A 55 -17.40 5.72 15.21
N LEU A 56 -18.29 6.38 14.45
CA LEU A 56 -18.52 7.82 14.55
C LEU A 56 -19.18 8.21 15.88
N GLU A 57 -20.15 7.43 16.37
CA GLU A 57 -20.78 7.66 17.68
C GLU A 57 -19.76 7.56 18.82
N ARG A 58 -18.82 6.61 18.76
CA ARG A 58 -17.73 6.49 19.74
C ARG A 58 -16.73 7.64 19.70
N LEU A 59 -16.76 8.47 18.65
CA LEU A 59 -15.93 9.64 18.46
C LEU A 59 -16.70 10.96 18.61
N LYS A 60 -17.92 10.94 19.16
CA LYS A 60 -18.78 12.13 19.31
C LYS A 60 -18.16 13.28 20.10
N SER A 61 -17.18 13.00 20.96
CA SER A 61 -16.43 14.04 21.69
C SER A 61 -15.38 14.76 20.84
N PHE A 62 -15.15 14.30 19.61
CA PHE A 62 -14.24 14.89 18.63
C PHE A 62 -15.01 15.56 17.50
N THR A 63 -14.37 16.52 16.82
CA THR A 63 -14.91 17.02 15.55
C THR A 63 -14.51 16.05 14.44
N VAL A 64 -15.50 15.40 13.82
CA VAL A 64 -15.29 14.46 12.72
C VAL A 64 -15.80 15.05 11.41
N LYS A 65 -15.00 15.01 10.36
CA LYS A 65 -15.33 15.57 9.04
C LYS A 65 -15.04 14.57 7.94
N GLU A 66 -15.96 14.38 7.01
CA GLU A 66 -15.66 13.62 5.78
C GLU A 66 -14.61 14.39 4.95
N MET A 67 -13.58 13.68 4.53
CA MET A 67 -12.53 14.23 3.69
C MET A 67 -12.98 14.24 2.23
N LYS A 68 -13.13 15.43 1.65
CA LYS A 68 -13.41 15.64 0.23
C LYS A 68 -12.11 15.93 -0.55
N GLY A 69 -12.12 15.69 -1.86
CA GLY A 69 -10.98 16.03 -2.74
C GLY A 69 -9.83 15.02 -2.74
N TYR A 70 -10.12 13.75 -2.43
CA TYR A 70 -9.18 12.63 -2.53
C TYR A 70 -9.73 11.58 -3.49
N LYS A 71 -8.85 10.88 -4.21
CA LYS A 71 -9.27 9.76 -5.05
C LYS A 71 -9.55 8.55 -4.17
N LYS A 72 -10.83 8.19 -4.07
CA LYS A 72 -11.28 6.95 -3.45
C LYS A 72 -10.92 5.79 -4.41
N PRO A 73 -10.41 4.64 -3.92
CA PRO A 73 -10.20 3.44 -4.73
C PRO A 73 -11.47 3.02 -5.49
N ASP A 74 -12.62 3.16 -4.82
CA ASP A 74 -13.96 2.88 -5.32
C ASP A 74 -14.99 3.77 -4.59
N SER A 75 -16.26 3.68 -4.97
CA SER A 75 -17.36 4.42 -4.34
C SER A 75 -17.68 3.97 -2.90
N SER A 76 -17.26 2.77 -2.51
CA SER A 76 -17.51 2.20 -1.19
C SER A 76 -16.51 2.69 -0.13
N THR A 77 -15.42 3.31 -0.56
CA THR A 77 -14.36 3.82 0.31
C THR A 77 -14.66 5.25 0.76
N GLU A 78 -14.62 5.50 2.06
CA GLU A 78 -14.80 6.83 2.66
C GLU A 78 -13.67 7.15 3.63
N TYR A 79 -13.28 8.42 3.67
CA TYR A 79 -12.22 8.92 4.55
C TYR A 79 -12.79 9.98 5.49
N TYR A 80 -12.49 9.85 6.78
CA TYR A 80 -12.90 10.83 7.78
C TYR A 80 -11.70 11.34 8.55
N GLU A 81 -11.62 12.65 8.71
CA GLU A 81 -10.65 13.30 9.57
C GLU A 81 -11.25 13.52 10.95
N VAL A 82 -10.51 13.12 11.99
CA VAL A 82 -10.88 13.32 13.39
C VAL A 82 -9.97 14.39 13.99
N LEU A 83 -10.55 15.47 14.47
CA LEU A 83 -9.86 16.61 15.06
C LEU A 83 -10.08 16.64 16.58
N ASN A 84 -9.01 16.90 17.33
CA ASN A 84 -9.07 17.27 18.73
C ASN A 84 -8.77 18.78 18.83
N GLY A 85 -9.82 19.58 18.95
CA GLY A 85 -9.74 21.03 18.72
C GLY A 85 -9.34 21.33 17.27
N LYS A 86 -8.29 22.14 17.08
CA LYS A 86 -7.77 22.47 15.73
C LYS A 86 -6.74 21.47 15.19
N LYS A 87 -6.36 20.45 15.96
CA LYS A 87 -5.28 19.52 15.59
C LYS A 87 -5.85 18.21 15.08
N ARG A 88 -5.34 17.74 13.93
CA ARG A 88 -5.61 16.40 13.40
C ARG A 88 -5.13 15.35 14.38
N ALA A 89 -6.06 14.57 14.93
CA ALA A 89 -5.76 13.46 15.80
C ALA A 89 -5.59 12.18 14.99
N MET A 90 -6.53 11.91 14.07
CA MET A 90 -6.64 10.64 13.36
C MET A 90 -7.25 10.83 11.97
N ILE A 91 -7.01 9.88 11.07
CA ILE A 91 -7.81 9.67 9.86
C ILE A 91 -8.36 8.25 9.88
N LEU A 92 -9.63 8.09 9.54
CA LEU A 92 -10.34 6.82 9.46
C LEU A 92 -10.56 6.45 8.00
N LEU A 93 -10.39 5.17 7.66
CA LEU A 93 -10.75 4.59 6.37
C LEU A 93 -11.91 3.63 6.59
N PHE A 94 -13.05 3.94 5.98
CA PHE A 94 -14.18 3.05 5.88
C PHE A 94 -14.25 2.45 4.49
N GLU A 95 -14.57 1.17 4.41
CA GLU A 95 -14.83 0.47 3.15
C GLU A 95 -16.06 -0.42 3.37
N ASN A 96 -17.03 -0.35 2.46
CA ASN A 96 -18.31 -1.05 2.61
C ASN A 96 -18.92 -0.81 4.01
N ASN A 97 -18.96 0.46 4.44
CA ASN A 97 -19.49 0.90 5.74
C ASN A 97 -18.76 0.33 6.98
N THR A 98 -17.58 -0.27 6.82
CA THR A 98 -16.80 -0.91 7.89
C THR A 98 -15.46 -0.21 8.09
N LEU A 99 -15.08 0.07 9.33
CA LEU A 99 -13.78 0.68 9.66
C LEU A 99 -12.66 -0.32 9.38
N ARG A 100 -11.84 -0.06 8.36
CA ARG A 100 -10.75 -0.94 7.93
C ARG A 100 -9.40 -0.51 8.46
N ALA A 101 -9.18 0.80 8.57
CA ALA A 101 -7.88 1.31 8.97
C ALA A 101 -7.98 2.65 9.71
N ILE A 102 -7.00 2.89 10.59
CA ILE A 102 -6.81 4.13 11.34
C ILE A 102 -5.37 4.65 11.15
N LYS A 103 -5.22 5.92 10.77
CA LYS A 103 -3.93 6.63 10.75
C LYS A 103 -3.90 7.60 11.92
N LEU A 104 -3.10 7.29 12.93
CA LEU A 104 -3.03 8.01 14.20
C LEU A 104 -1.86 9.00 14.22
N PHE A 105 -2.13 10.28 14.47
CA PHE A 105 -1.14 11.35 14.52
C PHE A 105 -0.89 11.87 15.95
N SER A 106 -1.91 11.81 16.81
CA SER A 106 -1.88 12.44 18.12
C SER A 106 -0.84 11.81 19.08
N LYS A 107 0.02 12.68 19.64
CA LYS A 107 1.04 12.32 20.64
C LYS A 107 0.49 11.87 21.98
N LYS A 108 -0.81 12.07 22.22
CA LYS A 108 -1.45 11.66 23.47
C LYS A 108 -1.65 10.16 23.56
N TYR A 109 -1.57 9.44 22.44
CA TYR A 109 -1.83 8.01 22.40
C TYR A 109 -0.55 7.17 22.56
N TYR A 110 -0.69 6.02 23.21
CA TYR A 110 0.41 5.10 23.51
C TYR A 110 -0.06 3.63 23.51
N THR A 111 0.82 2.66 23.26
CA THR A 111 0.44 1.23 23.40
C THR A 111 0.36 0.81 24.87
N LYS A 112 -0.19 -0.37 25.15
CA LYS A 112 -0.21 -0.93 26.51
C LYS A 112 1.22 -0.92 27.09
N ASN A 113 1.37 -0.43 28.31
CA ASN A 113 2.64 -0.19 29.02
C ASN A 113 3.52 0.94 28.43
N GLY A 114 2.97 1.82 27.59
CA GLY A 114 3.67 3.01 27.10
C GLY A 114 4.77 2.72 26.08
N THR A 115 4.82 1.50 25.54
CA THR A 115 5.93 0.99 24.73
C THR A 115 6.16 1.80 23.46
N LEU A 116 5.08 2.16 22.76
CA LEU A 116 5.10 2.97 21.55
C LEU A 116 4.21 4.20 21.70
N SER A 117 4.61 5.33 21.11
CA SER A 117 3.82 6.57 21.01
C SER A 117 4.34 7.42 19.85
N THR A 118 3.52 8.31 19.28
CA THR A 118 3.99 9.26 18.24
C THR A 118 4.87 10.36 18.83
N ALA A 119 5.01 10.42 20.17
CA ALA A 119 5.98 11.28 20.83
C ALA A 119 7.43 10.75 20.70
N LEU A 120 7.62 9.45 20.43
CA LEU A 120 8.94 8.82 20.43
C LEU A 120 9.76 9.14 19.18
N THR A 121 11.06 9.06 19.35
CA THR A 121 12.04 8.95 18.28
C THR A 121 12.39 7.50 17.99
N THR A 122 13.09 7.29 16.87
CA THR A 122 13.65 5.99 16.49
C THR A 122 14.64 5.48 17.55
N GLN A 123 15.43 6.38 18.16
CA GLN A 123 16.38 6.01 19.21
C GLN A 123 15.67 5.57 20.48
N ASP A 124 14.62 6.28 20.91
CA ASP A 124 13.83 5.87 22.09
C ASP A 124 13.25 4.46 21.94
N ILE A 125 12.83 4.09 20.72
CA ILE A 125 12.32 2.76 20.42
C ILE A 125 13.45 1.71 20.54
N TYR A 126 14.66 2.03 20.07
CA TYR A 126 15.83 1.15 20.18
C TYR A 126 16.30 0.97 21.62
N ASP A 127 16.36 2.04 22.40
CA ASP A 127 16.80 2.02 23.81
C ASP A 127 15.86 1.17 24.68
N ARG A 128 14.58 1.10 24.30
CA ARG A 128 13.58 0.21 24.91
C ARG A 128 13.71 -1.27 24.50
N GLY A 129 14.72 -1.62 23.71
CA GLY A 129 15.02 -2.98 23.28
C GLY A 129 14.22 -3.47 22.07
N TYR A 130 13.64 -2.55 21.30
CA TYR A 130 12.91 -2.87 20.07
C TYR A 130 13.77 -2.63 18.82
N ARG A 131 13.41 -3.26 17.72
CA ARG A 131 13.96 -3.00 16.38
C ARG A 131 12.85 -2.57 15.44
N LEU A 132 13.24 -1.79 14.44
CA LEU A 132 12.37 -1.28 13.40
C LEU A 132 12.85 -1.83 12.07
N ASN A 133 11.95 -2.49 11.34
CA ASN A 133 12.20 -2.93 9.97
C ASN A 133 11.30 -2.16 9.01
N ALA A 134 11.86 -1.50 8.01
CA ALA A 134 11.06 -0.78 7.02
C ALA A 134 10.37 -1.78 6.08
N VAL A 135 9.04 -1.66 5.95
CA VAL A 135 8.22 -2.56 5.12
C VAL A 135 7.55 -1.86 3.94
N GLY A 136 7.70 -0.53 3.83
CA GLY A 136 7.31 0.20 2.64
C GLY A 136 7.46 1.70 2.79
N LEU A 137 7.66 2.38 1.67
CA LEU A 137 7.75 3.84 1.60
C LEU A 137 6.34 4.46 1.52
N GLU A 138 6.14 5.58 2.20
CA GLU A 138 5.08 6.52 1.86
C GLU A 138 5.48 7.20 0.54
N LYS A 139 4.60 7.14 -0.47
CA LYS A 139 4.86 7.63 -1.83
C LYS A 139 5.37 9.08 -1.80
N ASN A 140 6.41 9.37 -2.59
CA ASN A 140 7.04 10.69 -2.72
C ASN A 140 7.46 11.33 -1.39
N SER A 141 7.80 10.51 -0.40
CA SER A 141 8.25 11.00 0.90
C SER A 141 9.51 10.29 1.32
N ALA A 142 10.33 10.98 2.12
CA ALA A 142 11.43 10.35 2.84
C ALA A 142 10.94 9.47 4.01
N TYR A 143 9.64 9.17 4.12
CA TYR A 143 9.06 8.41 5.23
C TYR A 143 8.65 7.00 4.79
N GLY A 144 8.73 6.06 5.71
CA GLY A 144 8.31 4.68 5.50
C GLY A 144 7.62 4.10 6.72
N ARG A 145 6.79 3.11 6.46
CA ARG A 145 6.13 2.27 7.47
C ARG A 145 7.14 1.26 7.98
N CYS A 146 7.21 1.12 9.29
CA CYS A 146 8.09 0.16 9.93
C CYS A 146 7.30 -0.86 10.74
N GLU A 147 7.74 -2.10 10.74
CA GLU A 147 7.32 -3.10 11.71
C GLU A 147 8.21 -3.01 12.95
N VAL A 148 7.61 -3.23 14.13
CA VAL A 148 8.30 -3.17 15.42
C VAL A 148 8.52 -4.59 15.94
N TYR A 149 9.77 -4.91 16.26
CA TYR A 149 10.17 -6.20 16.76
C TYR A 149 10.75 -6.09 18.17
N LYS A 150 10.35 -6.97 19.09
CA LYS A 150 10.96 -7.10 20.42
C LYS A 150 12.10 -8.10 20.36
N LYS A 151 13.24 -7.75 20.95
CA LYS A 151 14.32 -8.72 21.17
C LYS A 151 13.83 -9.83 22.09
N ASN A 152 13.75 -11.06 21.59
CA ASN A 152 13.48 -12.24 22.42
C ASN A 152 14.81 -12.63 23.10
N LYS A 153 14.85 -12.54 24.43
CA LYS A 153 16.06 -12.90 25.20
C LYS A 153 16.30 -14.41 25.24
N VAL A 154 15.28 -15.24 25.02
CA VAL A 154 15.36 -16.70 25.15
C VAL A 154 15.83 -17.35 23.84
N GLU A 155 15.35 -16.90 22.68
CA GLU A 155 15.59 -17.58 21.38
C GLU A 155 16.66 -16.94 20.48
N ARG A 156 17.48 -16.00 20.96
CA ARG A 156 18.40 -15.20 20.10
C ARG A 156 17.70 -14.62 18.85
N GLY A 157 16.42 -14.26 18.95
CA GLY A 157 15.56 -13.87 17.83
C GLY A 157 14.76 -12.58 18.07
N TYR A 158 14.01 -12.15 17.05
CA TYR A 158 13.14 -10.97 17.09
C TYR A 158 11.70 -11.38 16.79
N ALA A 159 10.76 -11.06 17.69
CA ALA A 159 9.34 -11.33 17.50
C ALA A 159 8.56 -10.03 17.23
N PRO A 160 7.59 -10.00 16.30
CA PRO A 160 6.78 -8.81 16.05
C PRO A 160 5.98 -8.45 17.30
N LEU A 161 6.12 -7.21 17.78
CA LEU A 161 5.54 -6.77 19.06
C LEU A 161 4.02 -6.63 18.98
N GLU A 162 3.51 -6.05 17.89
CA GLU A 162 2.08 -5.87 17.64
C GLU A 162 1.82 -5.98 16.14
N LYS A 163 1.27 -7.12 15.69
CA LYS A 163 0.79 -7.24 14.32
C LYS A 163 -0.29 -6.18 14.09
N GLY A 164 -0.02 -5.26 13.17
CA GLY A 164 -0.99 -4.26 12.72
C GLY A 164 -0.75 -2.82 13.19
N ALA A 165 0.17 -2.54 14.12
CA ALA A 165 0.53 -1.15 14.50
C ALA A 165 1.91 -0.76 13.93
N MET A 166 1.92 0.00 12.84
CA MET A 166 3.14 0.33 12.10
C MET A 166 3.50 1.82 12.22
N PRO A 167 4.59 2.20 12.92
CA PRO A 167 5.05 3.58 12.94
C PRO A 167 5.52 4.05 11.56
N VAL A 168 5.28 5.33 11.27
CA VAL A 168 5.77 6.05 10.09
C VAL A 168 6.97 6.90 10.50
N ILE A 169 8.14 6.59 9.93
CA ILE A 169 9.44 7.15 10.33
C ILE A 169 10.20 7.58 9.09
N LYS A 170 11.03 8.62 9.20
CA LYS A 170 11.93 9.02 8.11
C LYS A 170 12.95 7.91 7.84
N LEU A 171 13.12 7.54 6.59
CA LEU A 171 14.15 6.60 6.16
C LEU A 171 15.38 7.36 5.64
N THR A 172 16.53 6.71 5.76
CA THR A 172 17.78 7.08 5.09
C THR A 172 17.70 6.78 3.60
N SER A 173 18.65 7.30 2.81
CA SER A 173 18.81 6.95 1.40
C SER A 173 18.98 5.44 1.16
N LYS A 174 19.44 4.69 2.18
CA LYS A 174 19.58 3.22 2.16
C LYS A 174 18.31 2.47 2.59
N GLY A 175 17.18 3.16 2.76
CA GLY A 175 15.90 2.57 3.15
C GLY A 175 15.80 2.12 4.62
N LYS A 176 16.79 2.44 5.45
CA LYS A 176 16.77 2.14 6.90
C LYS A 176 16.12 3.28 7.69
N PRO A 177 15.42 3.03 8.81
CA PRO A 177 14.93 4.08 9.71
C PRO A 177 16.08 5.02 10.12
N ALA A 178 15.89 6.32 9.95
CA ALA A 178 16.89 7.31 10.32
C ALA A 178 16.99 7.42 11.84
N ALA A 179 18.21 7.40 12.37
CA ALA A 179 18.47 7.63 13.79
C ALA A 179 17.81 8.94 14.24
N PHE A 180 17.26 8.96 15.45
CA PHE A 180 16.56 10.11 16.05
C PHE A 180 15.36 10.66 15.27
N SER A 181 14.89 9.98 14.20
CA SER A 181 13.67 10.42 13.51
C SER A 181 12.47 10.27 14.43
N LYS A 182 11.67 11.34 14.55
CA LYS A 182 10.38 11.32 15.24
C LYS A 182 9.39 10.40 14.51
N VAL A 183 8.57 9.69 15.27
CA VAL A 183 7.43 8.94 14.73
C VAL A 183 6.36 9.94 14.29
N LYS A 184 6.07 9.98 12.99
CA LYS A 184 5.12 10.94 12.41
C LYS A 184 3.66 10.53 12.64
N ALA A 185 3.40 9.23 12.57
CA ALA A 185 2.08 8.63 12.73
C ALA A 185 2.22 7.13 13.00
N PHE A 186 1.10 6.47 13.35
CA PHE A 186 0.93 5.03 13.26
C PHE A 186 -0.15 4.67 12.26
N TYR A 187 0.07 3.56 11.55
CA TYR A 187 -0.97 2.86 10.81
C TYR A 187 -1.48 1.68 11.63
N ILE A 188 -2.81 1.57 11.74
CA ILE A 188 -3.51 0.54 12.51
C ILE A 188 -4.55 -0.12 11.60
N GLY A 189 -4.56 -1.46 11.54
CA GLY A 189 -5.42 -2.21 10.63
C GLY A 189 -4.84 -2.34 9.21
N ASP A 190 -5.70 -2.17 8.20
CA ASP A 190 -5.34 -2.33 6.79
C ASP A 190 -4.49 -1.17 6.24
N SER A 191 -3.96 -1.33 5.03
CA SER A 191 -3.13 -0.30 4.40
C SER A 191 -3.96 0.91 3.96
N PHE A 192 -3.57 2.13 4.38
CA PHE A 192 -4.10 3.36 3.78
C PHE A 192 -3.46 3.61 2.42
N ARG A 193 -4.29 3.83 1.40
CA ARG A 193 -3.88 4.49 0.15
C ARG A 193 -4.74 5.73 -0.08
N MET A 194 -4.35 6.87 0.48
CA MET A 194 -4.91 8.16 0.08
C MET A 194 -4.05 8.76 -1.03
N ILE A 195 -4.65 9.04 -2.19
CA ILE A 195 -4.01 9.80 -3.27
C ILE A 195 -4.72 11.15 -3.36
N THR A 196 -3.98 12.24 -3.27
CA THR A 196 -4.52 13.61 -3.38
C THR A 196 -4.74 13.99 -4.85
N LEU A 197 -5.73 14.85 -5.13
CA LEU A 197 -5.96 15.37 -6.50
C LEU A 197 -4.77 16.19 -7.04
N LYS A 198 -4.00 16.86 -6.16
CA LYS A 198 -2.80 17.62 -6.56
C LYS A 198 -1.67 16.70 -7.05
N GLU A 199 -1.58 15.48 -6.52
CA GLU A 199 -0.65 14.45 -7.00
C GLU A 199 -1.04 13.91 -8.38
N GLU A 200 -2.29 14.03 -8.83
CA GLU A 200 -2.71 13.63 -10.18
C GLU A 200 -2.07 14.49 -11.27
N LYS A 201 -1.87 15.79 -11.01
CA LYS A 201 -1.25 16.72 -11.96
C LYS A 201 0.24 16.43 -12.16
N TYR A 202 0.92 15.95 -11.12
CA TYR A 202 2.32 15.47 -11.20
C TYR A 202 2.41 14.05 -11.76
N ASN A 203 1.49 13.14 -11.40
CA ASN A 203 1.49 11.80 -12.00
C ASN A 203 1.25 11.87 -13.52
N LYS A 204 0.49 12.84 -14.05
CA LYS A 204 0.32 13.03 -15.50
C LYS A 204 1.61 13.35 -16.27
N MET A 205 2.68 13.82 -15.60
CA MET A 205 4.00 14.07 -16.21
C MET A 205 4.93 12.84 -16.18
N ASP A 206 4.57 11.76 -15.49
CA ASP A 206 5.43 10.58 -15.25
C ASP A 206 5.29 9.48 -16.33
N PHE A 207 4.60 9.75 -17.43
CA PHE A 207 4.28 8.74 -18.45
C PHE A 207 4.89 9.17 -19.76
N GLY A 208 5.82 8.36 -20.25
CA GLY A 208 6.66 8.76 -21.38
C GLY A 208 5.93 9.43 -22.55
N THR A 209 6.60 10.37 -23.18
CA THR A 209 6.07 11.17 -24.28
C THR A 209 6.31 10.45 -25.60
N LEU A 210 5.29 10.40 -26.46
CA LEU A 210 5.46 10.02 -27.86
C LEU A 210 5.72 11.27 -28.69
N THR A 211 6.82 11.29 -29.42
CA THR A 211 7.20 12.39 -30.30
C THR A 211 7.52 11.79 -31.67
N GLY A 212 6.51 11.76 -32.56
CA GLY A 212 6.59 11.01 -33.80
C GLY A 212 6.74 9.50 -33.54
N GLN A 213 7.81 8.91 -34.07
CA GLN A 213 8.14 7.48 -33.91
C GLN A 213 9.01 7.18 -32.69
N THR A 214 9.26 8.16 -31.81
CA THR A 214 10.08 7.95 -30.61
C THR A 214 9.22 8.01 -29.35
N TYR A 215 9.39 7.01 -28.49
CA TYR A 215 8.87 7.00 -27.13
C TYR A 215 9.97 7.34 -26.14
N LEU A 216 9.75 8.35 -25.29
CA LEU A 216 10.70 8.82 -24.28
C LEU A 216 10.10 8.71 -22.89
N ASN A 217 10.77 8.07 -21.94
CA ASN A 217 10.30 7.91 -20.57
C ASN A 217 11.41 8.26 -19.57
N ASP A 218 11.33 9.46 -19.00
CA ASP A 218 12.32 9.95 -18.03
C ASP A 218 12.35 9.13 -16.72
N LYS A 219 11.24 8.53 -16.31
CA LYS A 219 11.16 7.76 -15.05
C LYS A 219 11.98 6.46 -15.10
N PHE A 220 12.00 5.83 -16.28
CA PHE A 220 12.79 4.64 -16.55
C PHE A 220 14.06 4.94 -17.33
N ASN A 221 14.34 6.22 -17.63
CA ASN A 221 15.43 6.65 -18.50
C ASN A 221 15.45 5.86 -19.82
N LEU A 222 14.29 5.72 -20.45
CA LEU A 222 14.10 4.83 -21.59
C LEU A 222 13.74 5.63 -22.84
N GLU A 223 14.40 5.32 -23.95
CA GLU A 223 14.09 5.82 -25.28
C GLU A 223 13.90 4.65 -26.23
N ILE A 224 12.89 4.72 -27.10
CA ILE A 224 12.60 3.68 -28.08
C ILE A 224 12.19 4.32 -29.38
N SER A 225 12.90 4.01 -30.45
CA SER A 225 12.53 4.39 -31.80
C SER A 225 11.79 3.24 -32.49
N PHE A 226 10.63 3.55 -33.03
CA PHE A 226 9.80 2.64 -33.81
C PHE A 226 10.07 2.81 -35.31
N PRO A 227 10.01 1.74 -36.11
CA PRO A 227 9.99 1.86 -37.56
C PRO A 227 8.73 2.60 -38.04
N GLU A 228 8.78 3.24 -39.20
CA GLU A 228 7.71 4.12 -39.71
C GLU A 228 6.35 3.44 -39.86
N ASN A 229 6.32 2.14 -40.16
CA ASN A 229 5.11 1.35 -40.31
C ASN A 229 4.53 0.82 -38.98
N TRP A 230 5.13 1.18 -37.85
CA TRP A 230 4.62 0.87 -36.52
C TRP A 230 3.92 2.09 -35.92
N THR A 231 2.78 1.85 -35.28
CA THR A 231 2.01 2.87 -34.58
C THR A 231 2.09 2.61 -33.08
N PRO A 232 2.93 3.37 -32.35
CA PRO A 232 3.04 3.23 -30.90
C PRO A 232 1.86 3.91 -30.19
N ASN A 233 1.45 3.30 -29.08
CA ASN A 233 0.40 3.77 -28.19
C ASN A 233 0.81 3.46 -26.74
N ALA A 234 1.07 4.50 -25.97
CA ALA A 234 1.37 4.40 -24.56
C ALA A 234 0.06 4.44 -23.76
N THR A 235 -0.22 3.39 -22.97
CA THR A 235 -1.44 3.30 -22.17
C THR A 235 -1.18 2.75 -20.76
N LYS A 236 -2.15 2.95 -19.87
CA LYS A 236 -2.17 2.35 -18.55
C LYS A 236 -3.08 1.13 -18.57
N LYS A 237 -2.53 -0.03 -18.25
CA LYS A 237 -3.33 -1.22 -17.92
C LYS A 237 -2.71 -1.91 -16.72
N GLU A 238 -3.57 -2.51 -15.93
CA GLU A 238 -3.11 -3.48 -14.95
C GLU A 238 -2.65 -4.73 -15.69
N VAL A 239 -1.38 -5.07 -15.52
CA VAL A 239 -0.80 -6.29 -16.07
C VAL A 239 -0.17 -7.02 -14.91
N LEU A 240 -0.54 -8.30 -14.75
CA LEU A 240 -0.03 -9.14 -13.68
C LEU A 240 -0.39 -8.65 -12.26
N GLY A 241 -1.57 -8.03 -12.09
CA GLY A 241 -2.04 -7.53 -10.78
C GLY A 241 -1.30 -6.27 -10.30
N LYS A 242 -0.54 -5.62 -11.19
CA LYS A 242 0.20 -4.40 -10.91
C LYS A 242 -0.11 -3.35 -11.97
N VAL A 243 -0.23 -2.10 -11.52
CA VAL A 243 -0.26 -0.95 -12.42
C VAL A 243 1.15 -0.80 -12.99
N SER A 244 1.30 -1.17 -14.26
CA SER A 244 2.56 -1.07 -15.00
C SER A 244 2.40 -0.07 -16.13
N GLU A 245 3.51 0.56 -16.52
CA GLU A 245 3.55 1.38 -17.73
C GLU A 245 3.66 0.44 -18.93
N LEU A 246 2.74 0.60 -19.88
CA LEU A 246 2.63 -0.26 -21.04
C LEU A 246 2.79 0.59 -22.28
N LEU A 247 3.77 0.21 -23.08
CA LEU A 247 3.91 0.71 -24.43
C LEU A 247 3.49 -0.42 -25.36
N PHE A 248 2.39 -0.19 -26.08
CA PHE A 248 1.89 -1.10 -27.09
C PHE A 248 2.15 -0.50 -28.46
N ALA A 249 2.63 -1.28 -29.42
CA ALA A 249 2.73 -0.85 -30.80
C ALA A 249 2.15 -1.92 -31.72
N LYS A 250 1.50 -1.48 -32.80
CA LYS A 250 0.95 -2.36 -33.85
C LYS A 250 1.42 -1.88 -35.22
N ASN A 251 1.70 -2.79 -36.15
CA ASN A 251 1.94 -2.44 -37.55
C ASN A 251 0.75 -2.81 -38.46
N GLU A 252 0.84 -2.43 -39.73
CA GLU A 252 -0.20 -2.69 -40.75
C GLU A 252 -0.50 -4.18 -40.95
N ASN A 253 0.48 -5.07 -40.65
CA ASN A 253 0.34 -6.52 -40.73
C ASN A 253 -0.28 -7.15 -39.47
N GLU A 254 -0.81 -6.32 -38.58
CA GLU A 254 -1.35 -6.71 -37.28
C GLU A 254 -0.36 -7.39 -36.33
N GLU A 255 0.94 -7.21 -36.57
CA GLU A 255 1.93 -7.59 -35.59
C GLU A 255 1.88 -6.61 -34.42
N THR A 256 2.11 -7.14 -33.22
CA THR A 256 2.02 -6.38 -31.98
C THR A 256 3.31 -6.50 -31.20
N PHE A 257 3.69 -5.41 -30.57
CA PHE A 257 4.80 -5.31 -29.64
C PHE A 257 4.27 -4.72 -28.34
N LEU A 258 4.66 -5.32 -27.23
CA LEU A 258 4.32 -4.89 -25.89
C LEU A 258 5.61 -4.78 -25.10
N LEU A 259 5.83 -3.60 -24.55
CA LEU A 259 6.83 -3.34 -23.55
C LEU A 259 6.16 -3.02 -22.22
N ILE A 260 6.71 -3.58 -21.15
CA ILE A 260 6.36 -3.29 -19.77
C ILE A 260 7.64 -2.94 -19.02
N ALA A 261 7.66 -1.79 -18.36
CA ALA A 261 8.72 -1.42 -17.43
C ALA A 261 8.22 -1.53 -15.98
N GLU A 262 8.88 -2.35 -15.16
CA GLU A 262 8.48 -2.59 -13.77
C GLU A 262 9.63 -2.30 -12.79
N LYS A 263 9.42 -1.37 -11.85
CA LYS A 263 10.35 -1.17 -10.73
C LYS A 263 10.36 -2.38 -9.81
N ILE A 264 11.55 -2.93 -9.58
CA ILE A 264 11.74 -4.09 -8.72
C ILE A 264 11.86 -3.65 -7.26
N ARG A 265 11.02 -4.23 -6.39
CA ARG A 265 11.08 -4.01 -4.93
C ARG A 265 11.80 -5.12 -4.17
N SER A 266 11.97 -6.29 -4.80
CA SER A 266 12.69 -7.43 -4.22
C SER A 266 14.19 -7.29 -4.46
N GLN A 267 15.00 -7.49 -3.42
CA GLN A 267 16.47 -7.46 -3.55
C GLN A 267 17.05 -8.71 -4.24
N ASN A 268 16.21 -9.72 -4.49
CA ASN A 268 16.62 -11.03 -5.02
C ASN A 268 16.50 -11.13 -6.55
N ILE A 269 15.91 -10.13 -7.21
CA ILE A 269 15.81 -10.12 -8.68
C ILE A 269 17.02 -9.36 -9.23
N ARG A 270 17.93 -10.08 -9.87
CA ARG A 270 19.15 -9.52 -10.48
C ARG A 270 19.30 -9.84 -11.96
N SER A 271 18.34 -10.57 -12.51
CA SER A 271 18.29 -11.00 -13.90
C SER A 271 16.84 -11.22 -14.36
N GLY A 272 16.64 -11.35 -15.67
CA GLY A 272 15.36 -11.77 -16.23
C GLY A 272 14.94 -13.18 -15.79
N LYS A 273 15.92 -14.08 -15.57
CA LYS A 273 15.69 -15.42 -15.02
C LYS A 273 15.11 -15.35 -13.61
N ASP A 274 15.70 -14.53 -12.74
CA ASP A 274 15.20 -14.34 -11.38
C ASP A 274 13.78 -13.78 -11.38
N TYR A 275 13.50 -12.85 -12.30
CA TYR A 275 12.15 -12.29 -12.47
C TYR A 275 11.12 -13.37 -12.80
N PHE A 276 11.41 -14.25 -13.77
CA PHE A 276 10.49 -15.35 -14.11
C PHE A 276 10.29 -16.35 -12.97
N ASN A 277 11.37 -16.74 -12.30
CA ASN A 277 11.30 -17.65 -11.16
C ASN A 277 10.47 -17.04 -10.02
N HIS A 278 10.72 -15.77 -9.70
CA HIS A 278 9.92 -15.05 -8.72
C HIS A 278 8.44 -14.98 -9.11
N GLY A 279 8.14 -14.67 -10.38
CA GLY A 279 6.76 -14.66 -10.87
C GLY A 279 6.06 -16.01 -10.74
N LYS A 280 6.78 -17.13 -10.89
CA LYS A 280 6.25 -18.48 -10.65
C LYS A 280 5.97 -18.72 -9.17
N GLU A 281 6.90 -18.35 -8.30
CA GLU A 281 6.76 -18.48 -6.83
C GLU A 281 5.58 -17.67 -6.28
N THR A 282 5.33 -16.48 -6.82
CA THR A 282 4.24 -15.60 -6.38
C THR A 282 2.90 -15.90 -7.05
N GLY A 283 2.82 -16.89 -7.94
CA GLY A 283 1.60 -17.24 -8.69
C GLY A 283 1.22 -16.27 -9.81
N THR A 284 2.09 -15.30 -10.11
CA THR A 284 1.93 -14.34 -11.22
C THR A 284 2.16 -15.01 -12.58
N ILE A 285 2.94 -16.09 -12.61
CA ILE A 285 3.13 -16.99 -13.75
C ILE A 285 2.62 -18.37 -13.32
N LYS A 286 1.55 -18.84 -13.97
CA LYS A 286 0.92 -20.14 -13.70
C LYS A 286 1.77 -21.32 -14.19
N LYS A 287 2.37 -21.20 -15.38
CA LYS A 287 3.34 -22.17 -15.91
C LYS A 287 4.50 -21.43 -16.55
N LEU A 288 5.71 -21.92 -16.30
CA LEU A 288 6.95 -21.37 -16.84
C LEU A 288 7.65 -22.49 -17.60
N GLY A 289 7.89 -22.29 -18.90
CA GLY A 289 8.68 -23.22 -19.70
C GLY A 289 10.18 -22.99 -19.52
N LYS A 290 10.97 -23.55 -20.44
CA LYS A 290 12.42 -23.40 -20.44
C LYS A 290 12.81 -21.93 -20.60
N ILE A 291 13.73 -21.46 -19.75
CA ILE A 291 14.31 -20.12 -19.83
C ILE A 291 15.58 -20.23 -20.67
N GLU A 292 15.67 -19.42 -21.71
CA GLU A 292 16.81 -19.34 -22.61
C GLU A 292 17.42 -17.95 -22.56
N GLU A 293 18.75 -17.88 -22.54
CA GLU A 293 19.46 -16.60 -22.61
C GLU A 293 19.61 -16.17 -24.07
N VAL A 294 19.29 -14.92 -24.38
CA VAL A 294 19.37 -14.33 -25.71
C VAL A 294 20.01 -12.96 -25.60
N LYS A 295 20.99 -12.67 -26.45
CA LYS A 295 21.66 -11.37 -26.47
C LYS A 295 21.07 -10.49 -27.58
N ILE A 296 20.51 -9.34 -27.22
CA ILE A 296 19.92 -8.37 -28.17
C ILE A 296 20.58 -7.02 -27.92
N ALA A 297 21.21 -6.44 -28.95
CA ALA A 297 21.92 -5.16 -28.88
C ALA A 297 22.88 -5.04 -27.68
N GLY A 298 23.63 -6.11 -27.39
CA GLY A 298 24.56 -6.15 -26.26
C GLY A 298 23.93 -6.41 -24.89
N ARG A 299 22.59 -6.39 -24.75
CA ARG A 299 21.88 -6.71 -23.51
C ARG A 299 21.51 -8.17 -23.42
N VAL A 300 21.52 -8.71 -22.21
CA VAL A 300 21.14 -10.10 -21.92
C VAL A 300 19.66 -10.16 -21.57
N PHE A 301 18.88 -10.74 -22.46
CA PHE A 301 17.48 -11.07 -22.22
C PHE A 301 17.36 -12.54 -21.85
N HIS A 302 16.40 -12.81 -20.98
CA HIS A 302 15.93 -14.17 -20.72
C HIS A 302 14.61 -14.33 -21.43
N LYS A 303 14.52 -15.31 -22.31
CA LYS A 303 13.34 -15.66 -23.09
C LYS A 303 12.67 -16.87 -22.45
N ALA A 304 11.36 -16.82 -22.24
CA ALA A 304 10.62 -17.97 -21.75
C ALA A 304 9.17 -17.97 -22.28
N PRO A 305 8.64 -19.14 -22.70
CA PRO A 305 7.21 -19.31 -22.86
C PRO A 305 6.56 -19.37 -21.47
N VAL A 306 5.53 -18.55 -21.27
CA VAL A 306 4.80 -18.44 -20.00
C VAL A 306 3.31 -18.66 -20.20
N VAL A 307 2.67 -19.18 -19.17
CA VAL A 307 1.22 -19.20 -19.01
C VAL A 307 0.89 -18.32 -17.82
N LEU A 308 0.16 -17.25 -18.07
CA LEU A 308 -0.33 -16.31 -17.06
C LEU A 308 -1.63 -16.84 -16.42
N PRO A 309 -2.13 -16.21 -15.33
CA PRO A 309 -3.49 -16.39 -14.87
C PRO A 309 -4.50 -16.28 -16.04
N GLU A 310 -5.64 -16.96 -15.92
CA GLU A 310 -6.64 -17.07 -17.00
C GLU A 310 -6.17 -17.86 -18.24
N ASN A 311 -5.11 -18.67 -18.11
CA ASN A 311 -4.57 -19.52 -19.16
C ASN A 311 -4.06 -18.78 -20.41
N LYS A 312 -3.72 -17.48 -20.27
CA LYS A 312 -3.13 -16.69 -21.35
C LYS A 312 -1.68 -17.11 -21.59
N LYS A 313 -1.38 -17.55 -22.82
CA LYS A 313 -0.03 -17.95 -23.23
C LYS A 313 0.71 -16.74 -23.83
N ALA A 314 1.97 -16.58 -23.49
CA ALA A 314 2.83 -15.56 -24.08
C ALA A 314 4.27 -16.06 -24.20
N LEU A 315 5.01 -15.53 -25.17
CA LEU A 315 6.46 -15.65 -25.23
C LEU A 315 7.04 -14.33 -24.72
N MET A 316 7.70 -14.36 -23.56
CA MET A 316 8.19 -13.15 -22.91
C MET A 316 9.71 -13.11 -22.90
N TYR A 317 10.23 -11.90 -22.98
CA TYR A 317 11.64 -11.59 -22.81
C TYR A 317 11.78 -10.66 -21.61
N ALA A 318 12.70 -10.96 -20.70
CA ALA A 318 12.95 -10.16 -19.51
C ALA A 318 14.44 -9.78 -19.42
N THR A 319 14.72 -8.51 -19.19
CA THR A 319 16.05 -8.02 -18.82
C THR A 319 15.96 -7.19 -17.55
N TYR A 320 16.97 -7.29 -16.68
CA TYR A 320 17.08 -6.48 -15.48
C TYR A 320 18.05 -5.33 -15.72
N GLU A 321 17.64 -4.12 -15.36
CA GLU A 321 18.44 -2.90 -15.51
C GLU A 321 18.94 -2.43 -14.13
N PRO A 322 20.22 -2.71 -13.77
CA PRO A 322 20.73 -2.48 -12.42
C PRO A 322 20.73 -1.01 -12.01
N LYS A 323 21.10 -0.11 -12.93
CA LYS A 323 21.20 1.34 -12.66
C LYS A 323 19.86 1.95 -12.28
N GLY A 324 18.77 1.44 -12.85
CA GLY A 324 17.41 1.90 -12.54
C GLY A 324 16.65 1.01 -11.57
N ASN A 325 17.20 -0.15 -11.20
CA ASN A 325 16.54 -1.21 -10.43
C ASN A 325 15.11 -1.51 -10.94
N PHE A 326 15.00 -1.82 -12.23
CA PHE A 326 13.75 -2.21 -12.87
C PHE A 326 13.97 -3.39 -13.81
N VAL A 327 12.88 -4.04 -14.20
CA VAL A 327 12.86 -5.05 -15.27
C VAL A 327 12.11 -4.50 -16.46
N LEU A 328 12.63 -4.77 -17.65
CA LEU A 328 11.91 -4.61 -18.90
C LEU A 328 11.37 -5.97 -19.33
N LEU A 329 10.08 -6.02 -19.60
CA LEU A 329 9.41 -7.18 -20.19
C LEU A 329 8.97 -6.84 -21.59
N LEU A 330 9.36 -7.67 -22.54
CA LEU A 330 8.94 -7.56 -23.92
C LEU A 330 8.10 -8.78 -24.28
N SER A 331 7.06 -8.54 -25.06
CA SER A 331 6.27 -9.59 -25.69
C SER A 331 5.80 -9.08 -27.03
N GLY A 332 5.61 -9.98 -27.98
CA GLY A 332 5.04 -9.62 -29.26
C GLY A 332 4.38 -10.81 -29.91
N LYS A 333 3.39 -10.55 -30.74
CA LYS A 333 2.74 -11.59 -31.53
C LYS A 333 2.29 -11.06 -32.88
N ASN A 334 2.38 -11.90 -33.90
CA ASN A 334 1.69 -11.72 -35.18
C ASN A 334 0.32 -12.44 -35.16
N LYS A 335 -0.39 -12.40 -36.28
CA LYS A 335 -1.70 -13.06 -36.47
C LYS A 335 -1.70 -14.56 -36.18
N ASP A 336 -0.56 -15.24 -36.35
CA ASP A 336 -0.41 -16.68 -36.10
C ASP A 336 0.06 -16.98 -34.67
N ASN A 337 0.03 -15.99 -33.76
CA ASN A 337 0.61 -16.05 -32.41
C ASN A 337 2.11 -16.40 -32.37
N LYS A 338 2.83 -16.14 -33.45
CA LYS A 338 4.30 -16.25 -33.52
C LYS A 338 4.95 -14.90 -33.21
N GLN A 339 6.24 -14.92 -32.90
CA GLN A 339 7.00 -13.70 -32.68
C GLN A 339 7.00 -12.80 -33.94
N PRO A 340 6.78 -11.48 -33.81
CA PRO A 340 6.87 -10.54 -34.94
C PRO A 340 8.23 -10.59 -35.62
N LYS A 341 8.27 -10.37 -36.93
CA LYS A 341 9.54 -10.33 -37.68
C LYS A 341 10.48 -9.24 -37.17
N ASP A 342 9.93 -8.07 -36.86
CA ASP A 342 10.70 -6.90 -36.39
C ASP A 342 10.96 -6.91 -34.87
N PHE A 343 10.62 -7.98 -34.15
CA PHE A 343 10.68 -7.97 -32.69
C PHE A 343 12.08 -7.65 -32.16
N GLU A 344 13.12 -8.31 -32.69
CA GLU A 344 14.49 -8.09 -32.23
C GLU A 344 15.00 -6.71 -32.63
N LYS A 345 14.55 -6.19 -33.79
CA LYS A 345 14.84 -4.82 -34.23
C LYS A 345 14.25 -3.80 -33.26
N LEU A 346 12.98 -3.96 -32.87
CA LEU A 346 12.33 -3.12 -31.85
C LEU A 346 12.98 -3.25 -30.47
N ALA A 347 13.35 -4.47 -30.07
CA ALA A 347 14.04 -4.69 -28.81
C ALA A 347 15.44 -4.03 -28.82
N SER A 348 16.10 -4.00 -29.98
CA SER A 348 17.42 -3.41 -30.17
C SER A 348 17.42 -1.88 -30.21
N SER A 349 16.32 -1.24 -30.64
CA SER A 349 16.22 0.22 -30.67
C SER A 349 16.00 0.83 -29.28
N MET A 350 15.72 0.02 -28.27
CA MET A 350 15.56 0.48 -26.90
C MET A 350 16.91 0.96 -26.34
N THR A 351 17.02 2.24 -26.06
CA THR A 351 18.20 2.87 -25.49
C THR A 351 17.92 3.35 -24.07
N LEU A 352 18.88 3.19 -23.16
CA LEU A 352 18.81 3.80 -21.85
C LEU A 352 19.47 5.18 -21.93
N ILE A 353 18.70 6.24 -21.69
CA ILE A 353 19.20 7.60 -21.60
C ILE A 353 19.90 7.73 -20.24
N LEU A 354 21.19 7.40 -20.18
CA LEU A 354 21.99 7.62 -18.98
C LEU A 354 22.21 9.13 -18.81
N LYS A 355 21.35 9.77 -17.99
CA LYS A 355 21.62 11.11 -17.45
C LYS A 355 22.55 11.02 -16.25
#